data_AF-A0A1G6JXG2-F1
#
_entry.id   AF-A0A1G6JXG2-F1
#
_cell.length_a   1.000
_cell.length_b   1.000
_cell.length_c   1.000
_cell.angle_alpha   90.00
_cell.angle_beta   90.00
_cell.angle_gamma   90.00
#
_symmetry.space_group_name_H-M   'P 1'
#
loop_
_entity.id
_entity.type
_entity.pdbx_description
1 polymer ?
#
loop_
_entity_poly.entity_id
_entity_poly.type
_entity_poly.pdbx_seq_one_letter_code
_entity_poly.pdbx_strand_id
1 'polypeptide(L)'
;MLVVAAGVVVFLLTRPVDPPTGVTAELADDGVAVRWDAVEGATGYEVRRDGDVLGTTATTSYVDDGTESGTEYRYSVTALEDGDRSETVPATDPVVTPVAPTARIALTTDGADVVVEWDTVTGADAYEVSRDGTVLATDLTDATYRDAGVPLGDHTWQVTAVDRDGAGSTAEAQSASLFTRGPWQEAWELATAFPELLPAEPGGLGWSDGTCDRAPPEGAQALVVCDYPTGVHVEISQFADRAQWQARLDAALAGSTGPGTWSYGDGPAQGDLLESPDGGLAWKYLTFYAQDLSLVGVYVAWEGHTQDDIDGAWFAEAPF
;
A
#
# COMPACT_ATOMS: atom_id res chain seq x y z
N MET A 1 35.50 -27.25 -89.90
CA MET A 1 34.11 -26.84 -89.62
C MET A 1 33.96 -26.79 -88.11
N LEU A 2 34.15 -25.61 -87.53
CA LEU A 2 34.14 -25.38 -86.08
C LEU A 2 32.83 -24.69 -85.76
N VAL A 3 31.98 -25.33 -84.95
CA VAL A 3 30.74 -24.74 -84.45
C VAL A 3 31.09 -23.87 -83.25
N VAL A 4 30.77 -22.58 -83.32
CA VAL A 4 30.83 -21.66 -82.17
C VAL A 4 29.38 -21.43 -81.72
N ALA A 5 29.02 -21.98 -80.57
CA ALA A 5 27.74 -21.68 -79.92
C ALA A 5 27.89 -20.39 -79.10
N ALA A 6 27.08 -19.39 -79.41
CA ALA A 6 27.00 -18.15 -78.64
C ALA A 6 26.31 -18.43 -77.30
N GLY A 7 27.03 -18.25 -76.20
CA GLY A 7 26.44 -18.26 -74.85
C GLY A 7 25.57 -17.02 -74.68
N VAL A 8 24.28 -17.22 -74.44
CA VAL A 8 23.37 -16.17 -73.97
C VAL A 8 23.61 -16.04 -72.47
N VAL A 9 24.08 -14.88 -72.03
CA VAL A 9 24.10 -14.50 -70.62
C VAL A 9 22.72 -13.94 -70.30
N VAL A 10 21.92 -14.67 -69.52
CA VAL A 10 20.65 -14.19 -68.99
C VAL A 10 20.95 -13.38 -67.73
N PHE A 11 20.77 -12.07 -67.79
CA PHE A 11 20.67 -11.24 -66.59
C PHE A 11 19.24 -11.35 -66.07
N LEU A 12 19.06 -12.06 -64.96
CA LEU A 12 17.81 -11.98 -64.20
C LEU A 12 17.83 -10.62 -63.49
N LEU A 13 17.00 -9.69 -63.95
CA LEU A 13 16.69 -8.48 -63.20
C LEU A 13 15.77 -8.91 -62.06
N THR A 14 16.31 -9.04 -60.84
CA THR A 14 15.46 -9.18 -59.66
C THR A 14 14.72 -7.85 -59.47
N ARG A 15 13.40 -7.93 -59.27
CA ARG A 15 12.60 -6.74 -58.96
C ARG A 15 13.00 -6.31 -57.54
N PRO A 16 13.33 -5.03 -57.30
CA PRO A 16 13.59 -4.55 -55.94
C PRO A 16 12.36 -4.80 -55.06
N VAL A 17 12.58 -5.25 -53.83
CA VAL A 17 11.52 -5.46 -52.84
C VAL A 17 10.98 -4.10 -52.42
N ASP A 18 9.67 -3.91 -52.52
CA ASP A 18 9.03 -2.67 -52.10
C ASP A 18 9.15 -2.52 -50.56
N PRO A 19 9.43 -1.31 -50.03
CA PRO A 19 9.56 -1.11 -48.59
C PRO A 19 8.18 -1.18 -47.88
N PRO A 20 8.14 -1.60 -46.59
CA PRO A 20 6.92 -1.55 -45.78
C PRO A 20 6.33 -0.14 -45.68
N THR A 21 5.01 -0.04 -45.55
CA THR A 21 4.31 1.22 -45.22
C THR A 21 3.57 1.10 -43.89
N GLY A 22 3.14 2.23 -43.34
CA GLY A 22 2.32 2.24 -42.13
C GLY A 22 3.03 1.68 -40.90
N VAL A 23 4.36 1.83 -40.81
CA VAL A 23 5.14 1.31 -39.68
C VAL A 23 4.80 2.12 -38.42
N THR A 24 4.20 1.45 -37.44
CA THR A 24 3.91 2.00 -36.11
C THR A 24 4.53 1.11 -35.03
N ALA A 25 4.87 1.71 -33.90
CA ALA A 25 5.29 1.02 -32.70
C ALA A 25 4.47 1.57 -31.54
N GLU A 26 3.87 0.68 -30.77
CA GLU A 26 2.92 1.00 -29.70
C GLU A 26 3.20 0.07 -28.52
N LEU A 27 2.96 0.53 -27.30
CA LEU A 27 3.02 -0.32 -26.12
C LEU A 27 2.00 -1.48 -26.21
N ALA A 28 2.35 -2.62 -25.61
CA ALA A 28 1.53 -3.82 -25.55
C ALA A 28 1.78 -4.58 -24.24
N ASP A 29 0.84 -5.43 -23.82
CA ASP A 29 0.86 -6.10 -22.50
C ASP A 29 2.20 -6.76 -22.13
N ASP A 30 2.91 -7.30 -23.12
CA ASP A 30 4.20 -8.00 -22.97
C ASP A 30 5.40 -7.23 -23.59
N GLY A 31 5.32 -5.91 -23.80
CA GLY A 31 6.42 -5.09 -24.32
C GLY A 31 6.01 -4.05 -25.36
N VAL A 32 6.70 -3.99 -26.52
CA VAL A 32 6.35 -3.07 -27.61
C VAL A 32 5.88 -3.84 -28.85
N ALA A 33 4.67 -3.57 -29.32
CA ALA A 33 4.13 -4.10 -30.56
C ALA A 33 4.45 -3.19 -31.75
N VAL A 34 5.19 -3.72 -32.72
CA VAL A 34 5.50 -3.07 -34.00
C VAL A 34 4.57 -3.63 -35.07
N ARG A 35 3.90 -2.76 -35.84
CA ARG A 35 2.94 -3.11 -36.90
C ARG A 35 3.26 -2.39 -38.19
N TRP A 36 2.93 -3.01 -39.33
CA TRP A 36 3.13 -2.45 -40.67
C TRP A 36 2.16 -3.06 -41.69
N ASP A 37 2.06 -2.45 -42.87
CA ASP A 37 1.28 -2.98 -43.99
C ASP A 37 2.00 -4.14 -44.71
N ALA A 38 1.24 -5.10 -45.21
CA ALA A 38 1.80 -6.21 -45.98
C ALA A 38 2.44 -5.75 -47.30
N VAL A 39 3.66 -6.20 -47.55
CA VAL A 39 4.38 -6.01 -48.82
C VAL A 39 4.11 -7.18 -49.76
N GLU A 40 3.68 -6.90 -50.99
CA GLU A 40 3.45 -7.94 -52.01
C GLU A 40 4.77 -8.65 -52.36
N GLY A 41 4.79 -9.99 -52.32
CA GLY A 41 5.98 -10.80 -52.62
C GLY A 41 6.91 -11.03 -51.42
N ALA A 42 6.78 -10.25 -50.34
CA ALA A 42 7.61 -10.45 -49.15
C ALA A 42 7.37 -11.84 -48.51
N THR A 43 8.45 -12.58 -48.27
CA THR A 43 8.45 -13.87 -47.57
C THR A 43 8.68 -13.72 -46.07
N GLY A 44 9.10 -12.53 -45.62
CA GLY A 44 9.19 -12.15 -44.22
C GLY A 44 9.62 -10.70 -44.02
N TYR A 45 9.82 -10.34 -42.78
CA TYR A 45 10.21 -9.01 -42.34
C TYR A 45 11.28 -9.11 -41.26
N GLU A 46 12.28 -8.24 -41.31
CA GLU A 46 13.27 -8.05 -40.23
C GLU A 46 12.87 -6.83 -39.41
N VAL A 47 12.83 -6.98 -38.09
CA VAL A 47 12.52 -5.91 -37.15
C VAL A 47 13.78 -5.53 -36.38
N ARG A 48 14.02 -4.23 -36.25
CA ARG A 48 15.17 -3.66 -35.54
C ARG A 48 14.73 -2.71 -34.45
N ARG A 49 15.51 -2.67 -33.37
CA ARG A 49 15.42 -1.70 -32.27
C ARG A 49 16.75 -0.98 -32.14
N ASP A 50 16.73 0.35 -32.20
CA ASP A 50 17.89 1.22 -32.13
C ASP A 50 19.02 0.86 -33.12
N GLY A 51 18.63 0.23 -34.24
CA GLY A 51 19.52 -0.22 -35.31
C GLY A 51 19.92 -1.70 -35.24
N ASP A 52 19.76 -2.35 -34.08
CA ASP A 52 20.07 -3.76 -33.86
C ASP A 52 18.91 -4.68 -34.26
N VAL A 53 19.22 -5.85 -34.82
CA VAL A 53 18.21 -6.82 -35.26
C VAL A 53 17.64 -7.56 -34.06
N LEU A 54 16.33 -7.43 -33.83
CA LEU A 54 15.61 -8.21 -32.83
C LEU A 54 15.25 -9.60 -33.35
N GLY A 55 14.81 -9.66 -34.61
CA GLY A 55 14.45 -10.93 -35.24
C GLY A 55 13.74 -10.76 -36.58
N THR A 56 13.21 -11.87 -37.07
CA THR A 56 12.42 -11.91 -38.31
C THR A 56 11.09 -12.58 -38.08
N THR A 57 10.04 -12.11 -38.77
CA THR A 57 8.69 -12.69 -38.73
C THR A 57 8.11 -12.81 -40.14
N ALA A 58 7.21 -13.78 -40.35
CA ALA A 58 6.43 -13.91 -41.57
C ALA A 58 5.10 -13.14 -41.54
N THR A 59 4.71 -12.63 -40.36
CA THR A 59 3.50 -11.82 -40.16
C THR A 59 3.81 -10.33 -40.27
N THR A 60 2.79 -9.49 -40.30
CA THR A 60 2.90 -8.02 -40.37
C THR A 60 2.93 -7.35 -38.98
N SER A 61 3.39 -8.10 -37.98
CA SER A 61 3.50 -7.61 -36.61
C SER A 61 4.60 -8.36 -35.85
N TYR A 62 5.24 -7.68 -34.92
CA TYR A 62 6.25 -8.24 -34.03
C TYR A 62 6.08 -7.64 -32.62
N VAL A 63 6.26 -8.46 -31.59
CA VAL A 63 6.28 -8.00 -30.19
C VAL A 63 7.71 -8.11 -29.68
N ASP A 64 8.27 -6.99 -29.26
CA ASP A 64 9.55 -6.92 -28.55
C ASP A 64 9.30 -7.01 -27.04
N ASP A 65 9.57 -8.18 -26.46
CA ASP A 65 9.41 -8.49 -25.03
C ASP A 65 10.68 -8.19 -24.21
N GLY A 66 11.75 -7.75 -24.86
CA GLY A 66 13.05 -7.48 -24.25
C GLY A 66 13.26 -6.01 -23.90
N THR A 67 12.19 -5.26 -23.66
CA THR A 67 12.23 -3.82 -23.40
C THR A 67 12.41 -3.53 -21.91
N GLU A 68 13.33 -2.62 -21.59
CA GLU A 68 13.56 -2.11 -20.25
C GLU A 68 12.68 -0.90 -19.99
N SER A 69 12.11 -0.78 -18.79
CA SER A 69 11.34 0.38 -18.36
C SER A 69 12.16 1.67 -18.39
N GLY A 70 11.52 2.79 -18.72
CA GLY A 70 12.17 4.10 -18.76
C GLY A 70 13.04 4.35 -19.98
N THR A 71 12.96 3.50 -20.99
CA THR A 71 13.85 3.57 -22.16
C THR A 71 13.06 3.98 -23.39
N GLU A 72 13.59 4.96 -24.11
CA GLU A 72 13.09 5.34 -25.44
C GLU A 72 13.65 4.36 -26.47
N TYR A 73 12.78 3.69 -27.20
CA TYR A 73 13.13 2.76 -28.26
C TYR A 73 12.67 3.27 -29.63
N ARG A 74 13.55 3.12 -30.63
CA ARG A 74 13.22 3.38 -32.03
C ARG A 74 13.17 2.08 -32.82
N TYR A 75 12.01 1.81 -33.41
CA TYR A 75 11.80 0.60 -34.22
C TYR A 75 11.90 0.89 -35.71
N SER A 76 12.34 -0.11 -36.47
CA SER A 76 12.31 -0.06 -37.93
C SER A 76 12.13 -1.45 -38.53
N VAL A 77 11.57 -1.50 -39.74
CA VAL A 77 11.20 -2.75 -40.42
C VAL A 77 11.77 -2.78 -41.82
N THR A 78 12.30 -3.94 -42.23
CA THR A 78 12.75 -4.22 -43.60
C THR A 78 11.98 -5.42 -44.16
N ALA A 79 11.42 -5.32 -45.37
CA ALA A 79 10.82 -6.47 -46.05
C ALA A 79 11.90 -7.35 -46.68
N LEU A 80 11.66 -8.66 -46.65
CA LEU A 80 12.55 -9.71 -47.16
C LEU A 80 11.82 -10.52 -48.24
N GLU A 81 12.47 -10.75 -49.38
CA GLU A 81 11.97 -11.61 -50.47
C GLU A 81 13.14 -12.40 -51.07
N ASP A 82 13.10 -13.73 -50.98
CA ASP A 82 14.08 -14.64 -51.60
C ASP A 82 15.58 -14.27 -51.49
N GLY A 83 15.96 -13.61 -50.38
CA GLY A 83 17.34 -13.18 -50.09
C GLY A 83 17.64 -11.72 -50.41
N ASP A 84 16.73 -11.04 -51.10
CA ASP A 84 16.73 -9.59 -51.32
C ASP A 84 16.06 -8.86 -50.15
N ARG A 85 16.37 -7.55 -50.02
CA ARG A 85 15.93 -6.69 -48.93
C ARG A 85 15.44 -5.35 -49.45
N SER A 86 14.34 -4.86 -48.90
CA SER A 86 13.87 -3.50 -49.17
C SER A 86 14.73 -2.44 -48.48
N GLU A 87 14.41 -1.16 -48.71
CA GLU A 87 14.82 -0.09 -47.79
C GLU A 87 14.20 -0.33 -46.39
N THR A 88 14.93 0.09 -45.35
CA THR A 88 14.47 0.05 -43.97
C THR A 88 13.57 1.24 -43.67
N VAL A 89 12.40 0.99 -43.10
CA VAL A 89 11.42 2.04 -42.79
C VAL A 89 11.29 2.18 -41.26
N PRO A 90 11.54 3.37 -40.70
CA PRO A 90 11.36 3.62 -39.27
C PRO A 90 9.87 3.69 -38.91
N ALA A 91 9.54 3.30 -37.69
CA ALA A 91 8.25 3.61 -37.10
C ALA A 91 8.06 5.13 -36.98
N THR A 92 6.80 5.57 -37.04
CA THR A 92 6.44 7.00 -37.07
C THR A 92 6.93 7.75 -35.84
N ASP A 93 6.70 7.18 -34.65
CA ASP A 93 7.07 7.77 -33.36
C ASP A 93 7.94 6.79 -32.55
N PRO A 94 8.91 7.30 -31.76
CA PRO A 94 9.60 6.48 -30.77
C PRO A 94 8.62 6.07 -29.65
N VAL A 95 8.86 4.91 -29.06
CA VAL A 95 8.08 4.45 -27.90
C VAL A 95 8.92 4.61 -26.65
N VAL A 96 8.36 5.24 -25.61
CA VAL A 96 9.00 5.35 -24.30
C VAL A 96 8.28 4.40 -23.37
N THR A 97 8.95 3.35 -22.90
CA THR A 97 8.38 2.52 -21.84
C THR A 97 8.36 3.34 -20.54
N PRO A 98 7.23 3.48 -19.83
CA PRO A 98 7.21 4.15 -18.54
C PRO A 98 8.14 3.44 -17.55
N VAL A 99 8.88 4.25 -16.77
CA VAL A 99 9.77 3.73 -15.72
C VAL A 99 8.89 3.14 -14.61
N ALA A 100 9.27 2.00 -14.03
CA ALA A 100 8.79 1.64 -12.68
C ALA A 100 8.95 2.89 -11.79
N PRO A 101 7.94 3.33 -11.03
CA PRO A 101 8.21 4.32 -10.01
C PRO A 101 9.29 3.70 -9.12
N THR A 102 10.51 4.23 -9.21
CA THR A 102 11.45 4.24 -8.08
C THR A 102 11.06 5.36 -7.12
N ALA A 103 9.85 5.88 -7.28
CA ALA A 103 9.25 6.93 -6.49
C ALA A 103 9.13 6.47 -5.05
N ARG A 104 9.67 7.27 -4.15
CA ARG A 104 9.43 7.05 -2.73
C ARG A 104 8.00 7.48 -2.47
N ILE A 105 7.17 6.55 -2.03
CA ILE A 105 5.86 6.92 -1.49
C ILE A 105 6.10 7.51 -0.10
N ALA A 106 5.66 8.74 0.10
CA ALA A 106 5.56 9.36 1.41
C ALA A 106 4.10 9.35 1.85
N LEU A 107 3.86 8.92 3.08
CA LEU A 107 2.54 8.91 3.70
C LEU A 107 2.55 9.89 4.86
N THR A 108 1.63 10.85 4.84
CA THR A 108 1.39 11.75 5.97
C THR A 108 -0.06 11.66 6.41
N THR A 109 -0.31 11.91 7.70
CA THR A 109 -1.66 11.99 8.24
C THR A 109 -2.07 13.45 8.39
N ASP A 110 -3.32 13.75 8.03
CA ASP A 110 -3.97 15.02 8.29
C ASP A 110 -5.34 14.73 8.91
N GLY A 111 -5.33 14.48 10.23
CA GLY A 111 -6.49 13.95 10.94
C GLY A 111 -6.78 12.50 10.54
N ALA A 112 -7.98 12.23 10.03
CA ALA A 112 -8.41 10.91 9.55
C ALA A 112 -8.07 10.65 8.07
N ASP A 113 -7.49 11.64 7.40
CA ASP A 113 -7.13 11.54 5.99
C ASP A 113 -5.64 11.21 5.86
N VAL A 114 -5.32 10.47 4.80
CA VAL A 114 -3.94 10.17 4.43
C VAL A 114 -3.61 10.89 3.14
N VAL A 115 -2.51 11.64 3.15
CA VAL A 115 -1.94 12.20 1.94
C VAL A 115 -0.85 11.26 1.45
N VAL A 116 -1.07 10.73 0.25
CA VAL A 116 -0.14 9.89 -0.48
C VAL A 116 0.60 10.78 -1.47
N GLU A 117 1.91 10.88 -1.35
CA GLU A 117 2.76 11.64 -2.26
C GLU A 117 3.79 10.70 -2.89
N TRP A 118 4.13 10.95 -4.16
CA TRP A 118 5.13 10.19 -4.87
C TRP A 118 5.93 11.09 -5.81
N ASP A 119 7.11 10.63 -6.22
CA ASP A 119 7.90 11.30 -7.25
C ASP A 119 7.26 11.10 -8.64
N THR A 120 7.30 12.13 -9.49
CA THR A 120 6.82 12.03 -10.88
C THR A 120 7.65 11.01 -11.68
N VAL A 121 6.99 10.18 -12.46
CA VAL A 121 7.59 9.13 -13.30
C VAL A 121 7.69 9.61 -14.76
N THR A 122 8.88 9.53 -15.34
CA THR A 122 9.09 9.83 -16.77
C THR A 122 8.36 8.80 -17.63
N GLY A 123 7.57 9.27 -18.60
CA GLY A 123 6.77 8.42 -19.49
C GLY A 123 5.41 8.02 -18.92
N ALA A 124 5.06 8.44 -17.70
CA ALA A 124 3.71 8.27 -17.18
C ALA A 124 2.80 9.42 -17.64
N ASP A 125 1.64 9.10 -18.21
CA ASP A 125 0.59 10.07 -18.51
C ASP A 125 -0.38 10.23 -17.33
N ALA A 126 -0.51 9.19 -16.52
CA ALA A 126 -1.37 9.17 -15.35
C ALA A 126 -0.87 8.22 -14.25
N TYR A 127 -1.51 8.29 -13.08
CA TYR A 127 -1.31 7.37 -11.96
C TYR A 127 -2.63 6.74 -11.51
N GLU A 128 -2.51 5.52 -11.00
CA GLU A 128 -3.53 4.83 -10.23
C GLU A 128 -3.05 4.67 -8.78
N VAL A 129 -3.93 4.92 -7.83
CA VAL A 129 -3.69 4.71 -6.39
C VAL A 129 -4.66 3.67 -5.88
N SER A 130 -4.14 2.68 -5.17
CA SER A 130 -4.94 1.67 -4.46
C SER A 130 -4.56 1.61 -2.97
N ARG A 131 -5.53 1.20 -2.14
CA ARG A 131 -5.34 0.90 -0.72
C ARG A 131 -5.83 -0.52 -0.45
N ASP A 132 -4.99 -1.31 0.19
CA ASP A 132 -5.26 -2.73 0.53
C ASP A 132 -5.72 -3.55 -0.69
N GLY A 133 -5.12 -3.26 -1.85
CA GLY A 133 -5.44 -3.89 -3.13
C GLY A 133 -6.74 -3.40 -3.80
N THR A 134 -7.43 -2.42 -3.22
CA THR A 134 -8.62 -1.79 -3.82
C THR A 134 -8.25 -0.48 -4.48
N VAL A 135 -8.55 -0.32 -5.77
CA VAL A 135 -8.32 0.92 -6.51
C VAL A 135 -9.19 2.04 -5.94
N LEU A 136 -8.56 3.14 -5.55
CA LEU A 136 -9.19 4.34 -5.00
C LEU A 136 -9.37 5.42 -6.08
N ALA A 137 -8.38 5.58 -6.96
CA ALA A 137 -8.38 6.58 -8.01
C ALA A 137 -7.52 6.16 -9.21
N THR A 138 -7.94 6.59 -10.39
CA THR A 138 -7.24 6.42 -11.69
C THR A 138 -7.08 7.79 -12.36
N ASP A 139 -6.34 7.83 -13.46
CA ASP A 139 -6.22 9.01 -14.33
C ASP A 139 -5.68 10.25 -13.59
N LEU A 140 -4.92 10.05 -12.52
CA LEU A 140 -4.33 11.13 -11.74
C LEU A 140 -3.15 11.72 -12.50
N THR A 141 -3.16 13.04 -12.75
CA THR A 141 -2.05 13.75 -13.40
C THR A 141 -1.11 14.40 -12.39
N ASP A 142 -1.59 14.63 -11.16
CA ASP A 142 -0.79 15.17 -10.07
C ASP A 142 -0.08 14.04 -9.31
N ALA A 143 1.11 14.32 -8.79
CA ALA A 143 1.91 13.34 -8.03
C ALA A 143 1.52 13.27 -6.53
N THR A 144 0.23 13.43 -6.26
CA THR A 144 -0.34 13.40 -4.92
C THR A 144 -1.79 12.95 -4.96
N TYR A 145 -2.23 12.26 -3.91
CA TYR A 145 -3.61 11.87 -3.70
C TYR A 145 -3.98 11.98 -2.24
N ARG A 146 -5.16 12.55 -1.96
CA ARG A 146 -5.74 12.59 -0.62
C ARG A 146 -6.78 11.50 -0.49
N ASP A 147 -6.47 10.48 0.30
CA ASP A 147 -7.39 9.42 0.70
C ASP A 147 -8.14 9.86 1.96
N ALA A 148 -9.44 10.12 1.82
CA ALA A 148 -10.25 10.72 2.88
C ALA A 148 -11.01 9.68 3.69
N GLY A 149 -11.13 9.93 5.00
CA GLY A 149 -11.87 9.05 5.90
C GLY A 149 -11.29 7.64 5.94
N VAL A 150 -9.97 7.53 5.99
CA VAL A 150 -9.29 6.23 6.07
C VAL A 150 -9.67 5.59 7.41
N PRO A 151 -10.17 4.34 7.42
CA PRO A 151 -10.38 3.59 8.65
C PRO A 151 -9.09 3.53 9.48
N LEU A 152 -9.16 3.26 10.78
CA LEU A 152 -7.92 3.00 11.50
C LEU A 152 -7.38 1.61 11.23
N GLY A 153 -6.08 1.51 11.30
CA GLY A 153 -5.37 0.26 11.21
C GLY A 153 -4.14 0.40 10.35
N ASP A 154 -3.47 -0.73 10.15
CA ASP A 154 -2.42 -0.83 9.15
C ASP A 154 -3.07 -0.89 7.78
N HIS A 155 -2.75 0.11 6.97
CA HIS A 155 -3.16 0.16 5.58
C HIS A 155 -1.93 0.20 4.69
N THR A 156 -2.04 -0.40 3.51
CA THR A 156 -0.99 -0.37 2.49
C THR A 156 -1.49 0.37 1.27
N TRP A 157 -0.78 1.44 0.90
CA TRP A 157 -1.04 2.17 -0.33
C TRP A 157 -0.07 1.74 -1.40
N GLN A 158 -0.59 1.64 -2.61
CA GLN A 158 0.18 1.31 -3.80
C GLN A 158 -0.10 2.35 -4.88
N VAL A 159 0.97 2.83 -5.53
CA VAL A 159 0.91 3.74 -6.67
C VAL A 159 1.43 3.04 -7.92
N THR A 160 0.64 3.08 -9.00
CA THR A 160 0.96 2.51 -10.31
C THR A 160 1.02 3.63 -11.34
N ALA A 161 2.09 3.70 -12.15
CA ALA A 161 2.18 4.62 -13.28
C ALA A 161 1.55 4.00 -14.54
N VAL A 162 0.82 4.81 -15.32
CA VAL A 162 0.03 4.39 -16.49
C VAL A 162 0.28 5.34 -17.67
N ASP A 163 0.35 4.77 -18.88
CA ASP A 163 0.38 5.49 -20.17
C ASP A 163 -1.03 5.53 -20.79
N ARG A 164 -1.34 6.61 -21.53
CA ARG A 164 -2.59 6.92 -22.22
C ARG A 164 -3.12 5.79 -23.13
N ASP A 165 -2.27 4.89 -23.61
CA ASP A 165 -2.71 3.82 -24.51
C ASP A 165 -3.24 2.57 -23.80
N GLY A 166 -3.19 2.50 -22.46
CA GLY A 166 -3.89 1.48 -21.65
C GLY A 166 -3.50 0.02 -21.90
N ALA A 167 -2.62 -0.24 -22.87
CA ALA A 167 -2.09 -1.54 -23.23
C ALA A 167 -0.58 -1.53 -22.94
N GLY A 168 -0.25 -2.03 -21.76
CA GLY A 168 1.07 -2.55 -21.45
C GLY A 168 2.23 -1.56 -21.42
N SER A 169 2.24 -0.71 -20.41
CA SER A 169 3.42 -0.66 -19.56
C SER A 169 2.99 -0.15 -18.19
N THR A 170 2.51 -1.09 -17.38
CA THR A 170 2.41 -0.83 -15.94
C THR A 170 3.79 -0.99 -15.36
N ALA A 171 4.23 0.04 -14.67
CA ALA A 171 5.54 0.08 -14.08
C ALA A 171 5.48 -0.49 -12.63
N GLU A 172 6.58 -1.02 -12.05
CA GLU A 172 6.50 -1.77 -10.77
C GLU A 172 5.82 -0.96 -9.66
N ALA A 173 4.76 -1.50 -9.08
CA ALA A 173 4.10 -0.92 -7.93
C ALA A 173 5.06 -0.63 -6.76
N GLN A 174 5.04 0.61 -6.25
CA GLN A 174 5.62 0.92 -4.95
C GLN A 174 4.54 0.80 -3.88
N SER A 175 4.91 0.28 -2.71
CA SER A 175 4.00 0.18 -1.58
C SER A 175 4.61 0.82 -0.34
N ALA A 176 3.77 1.56 0.38
CA ALA A 176 4.10 2.04 1.72
C ALA A 176 2.97 1.68 2.67
N SER A 177 3.33 1.34 3.91
CA SER A 177 2.36 1.07 4.97
C SER A 177 2.37 2.22 5.95
N LEU A 178 1.18 2.63 6.37
CA LEU A 178 0.99 3.62 7.41
C LEU A 178 -0.11 3.12 8.32
N PHE A 179 0.16 3.19 9.62
CA PHE A 179 -0.85 3.01 10.64
C PHE A 179 -1.63 4.32 10.81
N THR A 180 -2.89 4.34 10.39
CA THR A 180 -3.78 5.50 10.57
C THR A 180 -4.23 5.58 12.02
N ARG A 181 -4.05 6.76 12.62
CA ARG A 181 -4.33 7.00 14.04
C ARG A 181 -5.68 7.70 14.21
N GLY A 182 -6.38 7.38 15.29
CA GLY A 182 -7.64 8.02 15.63
C GLY A 182 -7.48 9.43 16.18
N PRO A 183 -8.58 10.22 16.25
CA PRO A 183 -8.60 11.56 16.86
C PRO A 183 -8.20 11.57 18.35
N TRP A 184 -8.10 10.40 18.99
CA TRP A 184 -7.49 10.20 20.32
C TRP A 184 -5.97 10.40 20.36
N GLN A 185 -5.35 10.98 19.32
CA GLN A 185 -3.97 11.45 19.35
C GLN A 185 -3.71 12.52 20.45
N GLU A 186 -4.76 13.06 21.08
CA GLU A 186 -4.72 13.82 22.34
C GLU A 186 -4.88 12.94 23.60
N ALA A 187 -4.55 11.65 23.54
CA ALA A 187 -4.46 10.79 24.73
C ALA A 187 -3.47 11.34 25.78
N TRP A 188 -2.60 12.28 25.40
CA TRP A 188 -1.86 13.11 26.34
C TRP A 188 -2.79 13.93 27.25
N GLU A 189 -3.81 14.60 26.73
CA GLU A 189 -4.75 15.37 27.55
C GLU A 189 -5.59 14.45 28.43
N LEU A 190 -6.07 13.32 27.90
CA LEU A 190 -6.81 12.35 28.70
C LEU A 190 -5.91 11.73 29.78
N ALA A 191 -4.69 11.27 29.48
CA ALA A 191 -3.77 10.71 30.46
C ALA A 191 -3.28 11.75 31.48
N THR A 192 -3.21 13.03 31.10
CA THR A 192 -2.86 14.13 32.01
C THR A 192 -4.05 14.53 32.89
N ALA A 193 -5.28 14.45 32.36
CA ALA A 193 -6.52 14.75 33.07
C ALA A 193 -7.07 13.54 33.84
N PHE A 194 -6.68 12.30 33.50
CA PHE A 194 -7.23 11.08 34.08
C PHE A 194 -7.12 11.06 35.61
N PRO A 195 -5.99 11.44 36.23
CA PRO A 195 -5.91 11.56 37.68
C PRO A 195 -6.92 12.54 38.29
N GLU A 196 -7.38 13.53 37.53
CA GLU A 196 -8.41 14.51 37.94
C GLU A 196 -9.84 14.04 37.61
N LEU A 197 -9.99 13.05 36.72
CA LEU A 197 -11.26 12.42 36.33
C LEU A 197 -11.65 11.24 37.24
N LEU A 198 -10.73 10.73 38.06
CA LEU A 198 -11.03 9.66 39.01
C LEU A 198 -11.88 10.18 40.17
N PRO A 199 -13.03 9.55 40.47
CA PRO A 199 -13.91 9.98 41.54
C PRO A 199 -13.20 9.90 42.90
N ALA A 200 -13.35 10.90 43.76
CA ALA A 200 -12.77 10.84 45.10
C ALA A 200 -13.37 9.65 45.89
N GLU A 201 -12.54 8.87 46.58
CA GLU A 201 -12.96 7.73 47.38
C GLU A 201 -14.26 7.94 48.20
N PRO A 202 -14.99 6.86 48.53
CA PRO A 202 -15.77 6.81 49.75
C PRO A 202 -14.83 6.90 50.97
N GLY A 203 -14.49 8.13 51.34
CA GLY A 203 -13.49 8.44 52.37
C GLY A 203 -13.01 9.89 52.36
N GLY A 204 -13.21 10.61 51.24
CA GLY A 204 -13.01 12.06 51.15
C GLY A 204 -11.56 12.54 51.07
N LEU A 205 -10.59 11.65 50.79
CA LEU A 205 -9.18 12.04 50.65
C LEU A 205 -8.76 12.29 49.19
N GLY A 206 -9.53 11.79 48.21
CA GLY A 206 -9.16 11.89 46.80
C GLY A 206 -7.89 11.11 46.46
N TRP A 207 -7.69 10.77 45.18
CA TRP A 207 -6.53 10.05 44.66
C TRP A 207 -5.24 10.91 44.63
N SER A 208 -5.09 11.84 45.58
CA SER A 208 -4.06 12.88 45.60
C SER A 208 -2.73 12.45 46.23
N ASP A 209 -2.67 11.23 46.77
CA ASP A 209 -1.51 10.63 47.43
C ASP A 209 -0.87 9.47 46.65
N GLY A 210 -1.41 9.16 45.46
CA GLY A 210 -0.83 8.18 44.56
C GLY A 210 0.47 8.65 43.93
N THR A 211 1.40 7.72 43.72
CA THR A 211 2.60 7.95 42.92
C THR A 211 2.34 7.45 41.51
N CYS A 212 2.30 8.38 40.55
CA CYS A 212 2.17 8.03 39.14
C CYS A 212 3.52 8.14 38.43
N ASP A 213 4.03 7.00 37.97
CA ASP A 213 5.22 6.94 37.14
C ASP A 213 4.85 6.90 35.66
N ARG A 214 5.58 7.69 34.87
CA ARG A 214 5.52 7.69 33.40
C ARG A 214 6.69 6.87 32.88
N ALA A 215 6.59 5.56 32.94
CA ALA A 215 7.63 4.66 32.43
C ALA A 215 7.04 3.81 31.30
N PRO A 216 7.48 3.95 30.04
CA PRO A 216 7.10 2.99 29.02
C PRO A 216 7.80 1.64 29.35
N PRO A 217 7.07 0.53 29.57
CA PRO A 217 7.65 -0.80 29.49
C PRO A 217 7.96 -1.14 28.03
N GLU A 218 8.70 -2.22 27.80
CA GLU A 218 8.93 -2.75 26.45
C GLU A 218 7.62 -2.95 25.70
N GLY A 219 7.43 -2.18 24.61
CA GLY A 219 6.32 -2.36 23.67
C GLY A 219 5.07 -1.49 23.87
N ALA A 220 5.04 -0.52 24.79
CA ALA A 220 3.97 0.49 24.85
C ALA A 220 4.53 1.91 24.58
N GLN A 221 3.78 2.75 23.84
CA GLN A 221 4.22 4.11 23.47
C GLN A 221 3.90 5.17 24.53
N ALA A 222 2.84 4.97 25.31
CA ALA A 222 2.53 5.79 26.48
C ALA A 222 1.96 4.90 27.59
N LEU A 223 2.51 5.02 28.79
CA LEU A 223 2.04 4.35 29.99
C LEU A 223 1.94 5.34 31.13
N VAL A 224 0.76 5.44 31.73
CA VAL A 224 0.60 6.01 33.07
C VAL A 224 0.37 4.85 34.02
N VAL A 225 1.29 4.67 34.97
CA VAL A 225 1.14 3.70 36.06
C VAL A 225 0.96 4.49 37.34
N CYS A 226 -0.15 4.31 38.03
CA CYS A 226 -0.43 4.94 39.30
C CYS A 226 -0.59 3.88 40.38
N ASP A 227 0.20 3.98 41.44
CA ASP A 227 0.10 3.17 42.64
C ASP A 227 -0.40 4.03 43.79
N TYR A 228 -1.41 3.53 44.50
CA TYR A 228 -2.03 4.23 45.62
C TYR A 228 -1.79 3.51 46.94
N PRO A 229 -1.57 4.23 48.06
CA PRO A 229 -1.37 3.63 49.38
C PRO A 229 -2.52 2.72 49.85
N THR A 230 -3.71 2.88 49.25
CA THR A 230 -4.92 2.08 49.50
C THR A 230 -4.88 0.70 48.82
N GLY A 231 -3.78 0.38 48.13
CA GLY A 231 -3.57 -0.90 47.45
C GLY A 231 -4.15 -0.95 46.04
N VAL A 232 -4.56 0.20 45.49
CA VAL A 232 -5.06 0.30 44.13
C VAL A 232 -3.90 0.55 43.17
N HIS A 233 -3.93 -0.14 42.04
CA HIS A 233 -2.99 0.00 40.95
C HIS A 233 -3.75 0.27 39.65
N VAL A 234 -3.33 1.29 38.91
CA VAL A 234 -3.96 1.70 37.65
C VAL A 234 -2.90 1.81 36.58
N GLU A 235 -3.12 1.15 35.44
CA GLU A 235 -2.26 1.23 34.26
C GLU A 235 -3.10 1.68 33.06
N ILE A 236 -2.70 2.78 32.41
CA ILE A 236 -3.30 3.25 31.15
C ILE A 236 -2.25 3.12 30.07
N SER A 237 -2.46 2.19 29.14
CA SER A 237 -1.48 1.83 28.12
C SER A 237 -2.00 2.22 26.74
N GLN A 238 -1.16 2.88 25.94
CA GLN A 238 -1.36 3.08 24.51
C GLN A 238 -0.32 2.30 23.70
N PHE A 239 -0.78 1.53 22.71
CA PHE A 239 0.11 0.70 21.87
C PHE A 239 0.45 1.39 20.55
N ALA A 240 1.61 1.02 19.99
CA ALA A 240 2.11 1.59 18.73
C ALA A 240 1.30 1.17 17.51
N ASP A 241 0.80 -0.07 17.57
CA ASP A 241 0.15 -0.77 16.48
C ASP A 241 -0.83 -1.81 17.05
N ARG A 242 -1.65 -2.38 16.15
CA ARG A 242 -2.68 -3.36 16.51
C ARG A 242 -2.09 -4.69 17.00
N ALA A 243 -0.91 -5.08 16.53
CA ALA A 243 -0.30 -6.35 16.90
C ALA A 243 0.17 -6.34 18.37
N GLN A 244 0.77 -5.24 18.82
CA GLN A 244 1.16 -5.03 20.22
C GLN A 244 -0.05 -5.02 21.15
N TRP A 245 -1.11 -4.30 20.76
CA TRP A 245 -2.35 -4.28 21.51
C TRP A 245 -2.98 -5.68 21.62
N GLN A 246 -3.08 -6.40 20.50
CA GLN A 246 -3.65 -7.76 20.48
C GLN A 246 -2.83 -8.73 21.34
N ALA A 247 -1.49 -8.64 21.28
CA ALA A 247 -0.62 -9.49 22.10
C ALA A 247 -0.83 -9.24 23.61
N ARG A 248 -1.05 -8.00 24.03
CA ARG A 248 -1.40 -7.68 25.42
C ARG A 248 -2.77 -8.23 25.80
N LEU A 249 -3.77 -8.07 24.92
CA LEU A 249 -5.11 -8.60 25.15
C LEU A 249 -5.10 -10.12 25.30
N ASP A 250 -4.42 -10.83 24.40
CA ASP A 250 -4.30 -12.29 24.44
C ASP A 250 -3.62 -12.77 25.74
N ALA A 251 -2.59 -12.04 26.19
CA ALA A 251 -1.91 -12.32 27.45
C ALA A 251 -2.82 -12.11 28.67
N ALA A 252 -3.65 -11.06 28.67
CA ALA A 252 -4.62 -10.80 29.73
C ALA A 252 -5.74 -11.86 29.75
N LEU A 253 -6.26 -12.22 28.57
CA LEU A 253 -7.31 -13.21 28.38
C LEU A 253 -6.90 -14.60 28.87
N ALA A 254 -5.63 -14.99 28.70
CA ALA A 254 -5.12 -16.29 29.15
C ALA A 254 -5.24 -16.51 30.66
N GLY A 255 -5.39 -15.46 31.45
CA GLY A 255 -5.53 -15.50 32.91
C GLY A 255 -6.85 -14.98 33.44
N SER A 256 -7.85 -14.68 32.60
CA SER A 256 -9.09 -14.02 32.99
C SER A 256 -10.27 -14.99 33.08
N THR A 257 -11.32 -14.61 33.81
CA THR A 257 -12.67 -15.12 33.51
C THR A 257 -13.19 -14.40 32.26
N GLY A 258 -14.03 -15.09 31.48
CA GLY A 258 -14.22 -14.83 30.05
C GLY A 258 -14.54 -13.37 29.68
N PRO A 259 -14.28 -12.98 28.42
CA PRO A 259 -14.44 -11.60 27.99
C PRO A 259 -15.92 -11.19 28.05
N GLY A 260 -16.22 -10.23 28.92
CA GLY A 260 -17.45 -9.44 28.83
C GLY A 260 -17.26 -8.36 27.77
N THR A 261 -18.35 -7.90 27.18
CA THR A 261 -18.34 -6.63 26.44
C THR A 261 -18.93 -5.57 27.36
N TRP A 262 -18.38 -4.36 27.34
CA TRP A 262 -18.91 -3.24 28.12
C TRP A 262 -19.43 -2.15 27.18
N SER A 263 -20.43 -1.40 27.64
CA SER A 263 -20.99 -0.24 26.96
C SER A 263 -21.23 0.86 27.98
N TYR A 264 -20.97 2.11 27.61
CA TYR A 264 -21.42 3.24 28.41
C TYR A 264 -22.88 3.57 28.08
N GLY A 265 -23.75 3.57 29.10
CA GLY A 265 -25.19 3.77 28.93
C GLY A 265 -25.84 2.72 28.01
N ASP A 266 -26.90 3.12 27.29
CA ASP A 266 -27.65 2.24 26.37
C ASP A 266 -27.02 2.16 24.95
N GLY A 267 -25.74 2.51 24.80
CA GLY A 267 -25.02 2.58 23.52
C GLY A 267 -24.50 1.22 23.01
N PRO A 268 -23.90 1.18 21.80
CA PRO A 268 -23.23 -0.02 21.31
C PRO A 268 -22.04 -0.39 22.21
N ALA A 269 -21.63 -1.66 22.18
CA ALA A 269 -20.44 -2.12 22.90
C ALA A 269 -19.23 -1.24 22.56
N GLN A 270 -18.60 -0.73 23.62
CA GLN A 270 -17.48 0.21 23.58
C GLN A 270 -16.15 -0.50 23.82
N GLY A 271 -16.11 -1.82 24.02
CA GLY A 271 -14.90 -2.52 24.41
C GLY A 271 -15.08 -3.93 24.97
N ASP A 272 -13.95 -4.58 25.26
CA ASP A 272 -13.92 -5.78 26.10
C ASP A 272 -13.61 -5.39 27.55
N LEU A 273 -14.25 -6.13 28.46
CA LEU A 273 -13.96 -6.14 29.87
C LEU A 273 -13.44 -7.54 30.22
N LEU A 274 -12.18 -7.61 30.62
CA LEU A 274 -11.58 -8.83 31.18
C LEU A 274 -11.46 -8.70 32.68
N GLU A 275 -11.72 -9.79 33.40
CA GLU A 275 -11.71 -9.81 34.86
C GLU A 275 -10.83 -10.93 35.39
N SER A 276 -10.17 -10.66 36.52
CA SER A 276 -9.44 -11.70 37.23
C SER A 276 -10.36 -12.85 37.68
N PRO A 277 -9.84 -14.08 37.79
CA PRO A 277 -10.56 -15.17 38.45
C PRO A 277 -10.79 -14.89 39.94
N ASP A 278 -11.81 -15.52 40.49
CA ASP A 278 -12.12 -15.48 41.92
C ASP A 278 -10.99 -16.07 42.78
N GLY A 279 -10.78 -15.50 43.97
CA GLY A 279 -9.84 -16.03 44.96
C GLY A 279 -8.38 -15.59 44.80
N GLY A 280 -8.12 -14.61 43.92
CA GLY A 280 -6.83 -13.94 43.75
C GLY A 280 -6.92 -12.42 43.87
N LEU A 281 -5.92 -11.71 43.35
CA LEU A 281 -5.96 -10.25 43.20
C LEU A 281 -7.12 -9.88 42.26
N ALA A 282 -8.06 -9.08 42.75
CA ALA A 282 -9.13 -8.53 41.93
C ALA A 282 -8.56 -7.51 40.95
N TRP A 283 -8.78 -7.74 39.66
CA TRP A 283 -8.43 -6.79 38.60
C TRP A 283 -9.44 -6.81 37.46
N LYS A 284 -9.55 -5.67 36.78
CA LYS A 284 -10.34 -5.46 35.57
C LYS A 284 -9.48 -4.80 34.49
N TYR A 285 -9.60 -5.27 33.26
CA TYR A 285 -8.93 -4.69 32.10
C TYR A 285 -9.96 -4.31 31.05
N LEU A 286 -10.08 -3.01 30.80
CA LEU A 286 -10.96 -2.44 29.80
C LEU A 286 -10.16 -2.10 28.58
N THR A 287 -10.60 -2.66 27.46
CA THR A 287 -10.21 -2.15 26.16
C THR A 287 -11.31 -1.22 25.67
N PHE A 288 -10.95 -0.25 24.85
CA PHE A 288 -11.94 0.63 24.22
C PHE A 288 -11.98 0.28 22.73
N TYR A 289 -13.05 -0.39 22.30
CA TYR A 289 -13.48 -0.49 20.91
C TYR A 289 -14.51 0.60 20.63
N ALA A 290 -14.10 1.75 20.11
CA ALA A 290 -14.95 2.28 19.04
C ALA A 290 -14.78 1.34 17.85
N GLN A 291 -15.81 1.15 17.03
CA GLN A 291 -15.77 0.38 15.78
C GLN A 291 -14.68 0.97 14.86
N ASP A 292 -13.45 0.53 15.09
CA ASP A 292 -12.21 0.98 14.46
C ASP A 292 -11.44 2.11 15.17
N LEU A 293 -11.70 2.48 16.43
CA LEU A 293 -10.82 3.41 17.17
C LEU A 293 -10.58 2.96 18.62
N SER A 294 -9.41 2.36 18.90
CA SER A 294 -8.47 2.77 19.97
C SER A 294 -7.53 1.61 20.39
N LEU A 295 -6.23 1.92 20.47
CA LEU A 295 -5.19 1.04 21.01
C LEU A 295 -4.94 1.34 22.49
N VAL A 296 -6.00 1.50 23.28
CA VAL A 296 -5.90 1.88 24.70
C VAL A 296 -6.47 0.78 25.57
N GLY A 297 -5.71 0.43 26.60
CA GLY A 297 -6.16 -0.44 27.68
C GLY A 297 -6.11 0.32 29.01
N VAL A 298 -7.15 0.17 29.82
CA VAL A 298 -7.18 0.63 31.21
C VAL A 298 -7.23 -0.61 32.09
N TYR A 299 -6.16 -0.83 32.84
CA TYR A 299 -6.07 -1.89 33.82
C TYR A 299 -6.21 -1.30 35.22
N VAL A 300 -7.06 -1.91 36.03
CA VAL A 300 -7.27 -1.55 37.43
C VAL A 300 -7.16 -2.80 38.26
N ALA A 301 -6.33 -2.77 39.29
CA ALA A 301 -6.24 -3.83 40.28
C ALA A 301 -6.36 -3.26 41.69
N TRP A 302 -6.95 -4.04 42.60
CA TRP A 302 -7.13 -3.62 43.99
C TRP A 302 -6.79 -4.76 44.96
N GLU A 303 -5.67 -4.62 45.66
CA GLU A 303 -5.22 -5.62 46.62
C GLU A 303 -6.16 -5.71 47.83
N GLY A 304 -6.53 -6.93 48.21
CA GLY A 304 -7.40 -7.21 49.37
C GLY A 304 -8.90 -6.95 49.15
N HIS A 305 -9.31 -6.61 47.93
CA HIS A 305 -10.69 -6.26 47.58
C HIS A 305 -11.29 -7.24 46.57
N THR A 306 -12.59 -7.14 46.38
CA THR A 306 -13.38 -7.98 45.46
C THR A 306 -13.66 -7.28 44.14
N GLN A 307 -14.16 -8.03 43.15
CA GLN A 307 -14.63 -7.44 41.89
C GLN A 307 -15.78 -6.44 42.10
N ASP A 308 -16.69 -6.74 43.04
CA ASP A 308 -17.80 -5.85 43.41
C ASP A 308 -17.32 -4.52 44.02
N ASP A 309 -16.21 -4.56 44.78
CA ASP A 309 -15.61 -3.34 45.34
C ASP A 309 -15.05 -2.45 44.22
N ILE A 310 -14.39 -3.04 43.22
CA ILE A 310 -13.92 -2.33 42.03
C ILE A 310 -15.12 -1.76 41.26
N ASP A 311 -16.19 -2.52 41.06
CA ASP A 311 -17.40 -2.05 40.37
C ASP A 311 -18.07 -0.87 41.09
N GLY A 312 -18.22 -0.97 42.41
CA GLY A 312 -18.87 0.06 43.21
C GLY A 312 -18.05 1.34 43.37
N ALA A 313 -16.72 1.22 43.49
CA ALA A 313 -15.86 2.37 43.76
C ALA A 313 -15.28 3.01 42.49
N TRP A 314 -15.00 2.20 41.46
CA TRP A 314 -14.38 2.68 40.23
C TRP A 314 -15.41 2.86 39.12
N PHE A 315 -16.21 1.83 38.81
CA PHE A 315 -17.09 1.87 37.63
C PHE A 315 -18.40 2.62 37.85
N ALA A 316 -18.94 2.63 39.06
CA ALA A 316 -20.17 3.35 39.35
C ALA A 316 -19.99 4.88 39.40
N GLU A 317 -18.78 5.36 39.69
CA GLU A 317 -18.49 6.78 39.91
C GLU A 317 -17.60 7.43 38.85
N ALA A 318 -16.95 6.63 37.99
CA ALA A 318 -16.08 7.19 36.96
C ALA A 318 -16.86 7.82 35.79
N PRO A 319 -16.34 8.94 35.23
CA PRO A 319 -17.06 9.74 34.24
C PRO A 319 -16.88 9.27 32.78
N PHE A 320 -16.31 8.09 32.54
CA PHE A 320 -16.07 7.56 31.18
C PHE A 320 -17.29 6.86 30.62
#